data_AF-A0A1S6INU8-F1
#
_entry.id   AF-A0A1S6INU8-F1
#
_cell.length_a   1.000
_cell.length_b   1.000
_cell.length_c   1.000
_cell.angle_alpha   90.00
_cell.angle_beta   90.00
_cell.angle_gamma   90.00
#
_symmetry.space_group_name_H-M   'P 1'
#
loop_
_entity.id
_entity.type
_entity.pdbx_description
1 polymer ?
#
loop_
_entity_poly.entity_id
_entity_poly.type
_entity_poly.pdbx_seq_one_letter_code
_entity_poly.pdbx_strand_id
1 'polypeptide(L)'
;MVRPSATIIKKSYKQQKKVGLDITIQTKPQEMAHTTPFEEDQNHHHYSESVASQILNWFQFAWDAEQQFIAPFRQRKVYPGLFWGTFDVSCIIIYNELEDFPDDSKVIERAAFDEHMIEFGFWLGDDTIENPCFFTLPYPFVDGVELEVDDTFPTGSYFNSKMAEYLYEIKSEVSQADTDETIRFLEASCKKSLEYLKWQETQHFFEELKMDKNKK
;
A
#
# COMPACT_ATOMS: atom_id res chain seq x y z
N MET A 1 4.52 21.03 22.13
CA MET A 1 5.80 20.34 21.94
C MET A 1 5.62 18.90 22.39
N VAL A 2 5.79 17.94 21.48
CA VAL A 2 5.67 16.51 21.79
C VAL A 2 6.95 16.07 22.50
N ARG A 3 6.83 15.06 23.38
CA ARG A 3 7.99 14.53 24.11
C ARG A 3 8.83 13.64 23.17
N PRO A 4 10.17 13.65 23.26
CA PRO A 4 10.98 12.74 22.47
C PRO A 4 10.66 11.27 22.72
N SER A 5 10.85 10.44 21.69
CA SER A 5 10.71 8.98 21.75
C SER A 5 11.40 8.40 22.98
N ALA A 6 12.63 8.85 23.27
CA ALA A 6 13.38 8.44 24.45
C ALA A 6 12.67 8.68 25.78
N THR A 7 11.96 9.80 25.89
CA THR A 7 11.20 10.13 27.11
C THR A 7 9.98 9.23 27.27
N ILE A 8 9.31 8.91 26.16
CA ILE A 8 8.10 8.06 26.15
C ILE A 8 8.50 6.63 26.54
N ILE A 9 9.50 6.06 25.87
CA ILE A 9 9.95 4.68 26.10
C ILE A 9 10.46 4.46 27.53
N LYS A 10 11.29 5.38 28.05
CA LYS A 10 11.77 5.30 29.45
C LYS A 10 10.62 5.36 30.45
N LYS A 11 9.59 6.18 30.18
CA LYS A 11 8.39 6.25 31.03
C LYS A 11 7.60 4.94 30.98
N SER A 12 7.45 4.34 29.79
CA SER A 12 6.75 3.06 29.61
C SER A 12 7.42 1.92 30.38
N TYR A 13 8.74 1.75 30.25
CA TYR A 13 9.49 0.75 31.01
C TYR A 13 9.38 0.95 32.52
N LYS A 14 9.45 2.20 32.99
CA LYS A 14 9.26 2.51 34.41
C LYS A 14 7.86 2.13 34.90
N GLN A 15 6.83 2.31 34.06
CA GLN A 15 5.46 1.96 34.42
C GLN A 15 5.25 0.44 34.43
N GLN A 16 5.81 -0.31 33.48
CA GLN A 16 5.78 -1.77 33.45
C GLN A 16 6.37 -2.36 34.74
N LYS A 17 7.56 -1.91 35.14
CA LYS A 17 8.21 -2.36 36.38
C LYS A 17 7.37 -2.09 37.63
N LYS A 18 6.65 -0.96 37.69
CA LYS A 18 5.78 -0.63 38.82
C LYS A 18 4.59 -1.59 38.96
N VAL A 19 4.09 -2.14 37.86
CA VAL A 19 2.99 -3.10 37.86
C VAL A 19 3.47 -4.56 37.82
N GLY A 20 4.78 -4.79 38.00
CA GLY A 20 5.36 -6.14 38.02
C GLY A 20 5.46 -6.82 36.66
N LEU A 21 5.40 -6.05 35.56
CA LEU A 21 5.58 -6.56 34.21
C LEU A 21 7.03 -6.44 33.76
N ASP A 22 7.54 -7.50 33.14
CA ASP A 22 8.86 -7.57 32.50
C ASP A 22 8.69 -7.80 31.00
N ILE A 23 8.41 -6.72 30.27
CA ILE A 23 8.19 -6.74 28.82
C ILE A 23 9.45 -6.26 28.15
N THR A 24 10.02 -7.10 27.28
CA THR A 24 11.14 -6.72 26.41
C THR A 24 10.61 -6.42 25.02
N ILE A 25 11.05 -5.31 24.42
CA ILE A 25 10.77 -4.97 23.02
C ILE A 25 12.09 -4.80 22.26
N GLN A 26 12.05 -4.98 20.93
CA GLN A 26 13.14 -4.53 20.07
C GLN A 26 13.13 -2.99 20.07
N THR A 27 14.21 -2.37 20.57
CA THR A 27 14.28 -0.91 20.70
C THR A 27 14.91 -0.24 19.49
N LYS A 28 15.52 -1.01 18.60
CA LYS A 28 16.04 -0.50 17.33
C LYS A 28 14.89 -0.42 16.32
N PRO A 29 14.66 0.74 15.67
CA PRO A 29 13.74 0.82 14.55
C PRO A 29 14.09 -0.22 13.47
N GLN A 30 13.07 -0.79 12.84
CA GLN A 30 13.19 -1.76 11.76
C GLN A 30 12.66 -1.12 10.46
N GLU A 31 13.12 -1.60 9.31
CA GLU A 31 12.64 -1.18 7.98
C GLU A 31 12.75 0.34 7.71
N MET A 32 13.69 1.01 8.38
CA MET A 32 13.90 2.46 8.28
C MET A 32 15.40 2.75 8.20
N ALA A 33 15.78 3.83 7.51
CA ALA A 33 17.17 4.29 7.49
C ALA A 33 17.68 4.72 8.89
N HIS A 34 16.75 5.17 9.75
CA HIS A 34 17.05 5.55 11.12
C HIS A 34 17.24 4.33 12.01
N THR A 35 18.38 4.27 12.70
CA THR A 35 18.77 3.09 13.51
C THR A 35 19.03 3.42 14.97
N THR A 36 18.81 4.67 15.39
CA THR A 36 18.96 5.11 16.78
C THR A 36 17.98 4.37 17.69
N PRO A 37 18.43 3.69 18.76
CA PRO A 37 17.54 3.04 19.71
C PRO A 37 16.53 4.03 20.30
N PHE A 38 15.29 3.60 20.52
CA PHE A 38 14.22 4.52 20.91
C PHE A 38 14.51 5.28 22.21
N GLU A 39 15.17 4.66 23.20
CA GLU A 39 15.60 5.27 24.47
C GLU A 39 16.70 6.32 24.35
N GLU A 40 17.35 6.39 23.19
CA GLU A 40 18.42 7.34 22.86
C GLU A 40 17.94 8.42 21.89
N ASP A 41 16.83 8.19 21.19
CA ASP A 41 16.29 9.14 20.22
C ASP A 41 15.67 10.38 20.89
N GLN A 42 16.47 11.44 20.90
CA GLN A 42 16.07 12.80 21.27
C GLN A 42 15.72 13.66 20.06
N ASN A 43 15.98 13.19 18.84
CA ASN A 43 15.87 14.00 17.63
C ASN A 43 14.42 14.06 17.15
N HIS A 44 13.72 12.92 17.11
CA HIS A 44 12.35 12.87 16.62
C HIS A 44 11.35 13.22 17.74
N HIS A 45 11.00 14.50 17.82
CA HIS A 45 10.02 15.02 18.78
C HIS A 45 9.18 16.20 18.24
N HIS A 46 9.26 16.42 16.92
CA HIS A 46 8.42 17.38 16.23
C HIS A 46 7.10 16.72 15.81
N TYR A 47 6.00 17.44 15.99
CA TYR A 47 4.69 17.04 15.51
C TYR A 47 4.00 18.27 14.93
N SER A 48 3.50 18.12 13.72
CA SER A 48 2.68 19.12 13.06
C SER A 48 1.29 18.53 12.85
N GLU A 49 0.31 19.07 13.58
CA GLU A 49 -1.08 18.64 13.49
C GLU A 49 -1.64 18.82 12.06
N SER A 50 -1.24 19.90 11.38
CA SER A 50 -1.68 20.17 10.01
C SER A 50 -1.13 19.13 9.03
N VAL A 51 0.13 18.70 9.19
CA VAL A 51 0.73 17.65 8.36
C VAL A 51 0.09 16.30 8.65
N ALA A 52 -0.10 15.96 9.93
CA ALA A 52 -0.77 14.71 10.32
C ALA A 52 -2.20 14.65 9.75
N SER A 53 -2.93 15.76 9.78
CA SER A 53 -4.29 15.84 9.21
C SER A 53 -4.29 15.68 7.69
N GLN A 54 -3.30 16.25 7.00
CA GLN A 54 -3.16 16.08 5.54
C GLN A 54 -2.85 14.63 5.16
N ILE A 55 -1.95 13.96 5.89
CA ILE A 55 -1.63 12.54 5.69
C ILE A 55 -2.88 11.68 5.89
N LEU A 56 -3.66 11.94 6.95
CA LEU A 56 -4.91 11.22 7.18
C LEU A 56 -5.94 11.44 6.06
N ASN A 57 -6.02 12.64 5.49
CA ASN A 57 -6.88 12.90 4.34
C ASN A 57 -6.43 12.11 3.10
N TRP A 58 -5.12 12.01 2.87
CA TRP A 58 -4.57 11.18 1.78
C TRP A 58 -4.89 9.71 1.95
N PHE A 59 -4.66 9.16 3.15
CA PHE A 59 -5.00 7.77 3.43
C PHE A 59 -6.50 7.49 3.35
N GLN A 60 -7.34 8.44 3.78
CA GLN A 60 -8.79 8.31 3.61
C GLN A 60 -9.17 8.32 2.12
N PHE A 61 -8.60 9.22 1.32
CA PHE A 61 -8.83 9.28 -0.12
C PHE A 61 -8.44 7.97 -0.82
N ALA A 62 -7.24 7.45 -0.51
CA ALA A 62 -6.77 6.19 -1.08
C ALA A 62 -7.65 5.02 -0.67
N TRP A 63 -7.97 4.93 0.63
CA TRP A 63 -8.87 3.91 1.15
C TRP A 63 -10.23 3.95 0.45
N ASP A 64 -10.83 5.13 0.26
CA ASP A 64 -12.12 5.29 -0.42
C ASP A 64 -12.06 4.90 -1.91
N ALA A 65 -10.98 5.26 -2.61
CA ALA A 65 -10.79 4.93 -4.03
C ALA A 65 -10.58 3.42 -4.23
N GLU A 66 -9.66 2.83 -3.47
CA GLU A 66 -9.39 1.39 -3.50
C GLU A 66 -10.61 0.58 -3.04
N GLN A 67 -11.34 1.05 -2.03
CA GLN A 67 -12.54 0.38 -1.54
C GLN A 67 -13.63 0.36 -2.61
N GLN A 68 -13.81 1.45 -3.35
CA GLN A 68 -14.75 1.52 -4.47
C GLN A 68 -14.31 0.63 -5.63
N PHE A 69 -13.02 0.62 -5.95
CA PHE A 69 -12.45 -0.24 -6.99
C PHE A 69 -12.59 -1.73 -6.67
N ILE A 70 -12.23 -2.15 -5.45
CA ILE A 70 -12.14 -3.58 -5.11
C ILE A 70 -13.48 -4.16 -4.63
N ALA A 71 -14.41 -3.35 -4.14
CA ALA A 71 -15.70 -3.83 -3.63
C ALA A 71 -16.49 -4.70 -4.63
N PRO A 72 -16.58 -4.38 -5.93
CA PRO A 72 -17.32 -5.18 -6.91
C PRO A 72 -16.70 -6.54 -7.22
N PHE A 73 -15.39 -6.73 -6.99
CA PHE A 73 -14.68 -7.96 -7.40
C PHE A 73 -15.26 -9.21 -6.74
N ARG A 74 -15.48 -10.26 -7.53
CA ARG A 74 -15.97 -11.57 -7.04
C ARG A 74 -14.87 -12.62 -6.91
N GLN A 75 -13.75 -12.23 -6.33
CA GLN A 75 -12.59 -13.10 -6.12
C GLN A 75 -12.15 -13.04 -4.66
N ARG A 76 -11.30 -14.00 -4.24
CA ARG A 76 -10.54 -13.88 -2.98
C ARG A 76 -9.77 -12.57 -3.00
N LYS A 77 -10.03 -11.72 -1.99
CA LYS A 77 -9.49 -10.37 -1.91
C LYS A 77 -9.28 -9.92 -0.48
N VAL A 78 -8.34 -9.00 -0.30
CA VAL A 78 -8.08 -8.27 0.93
C VAL A 78 -8.54 -6.83 0.72
N TYR A 79 -9.41 -6.35 1.60
CA TYR A 79 -9.90 -4.98 1.55
C TYR A 79 -8.80 -3.98 1.97
N PRO A 80 -8.93 -2.70 1.57
CA PRO A 80 -7.89 -1.71 1.79
C PRO A 80 -7.52 -1.57 3.27
N GLY A 81 -6.22 -1.58 3.56
CA GLY A 81 -5.67 -1.41 4.90
C GLY A 81 -4.32 -0.71 4.87
N LEU A 82 -3.95 -0.07 5.98
CA LEU A 82 -2.62 0.54 6.14
C LEU A 82 -1.60 -0.55 6.49
N PHE A 83 -0.63 -0.79 5.61
CA PHE A 83 0.50 -1.66 5.87
C PHE A 83 1.61 -0.84 6.51
N TRP A 84 1.93 -1.14 7.77
CA TRP A 84 2.82 -0.29 8.56
C TRP A 84 4.29 -0.33 8.14
N GLY A 85 4.77 -1.45 7.59
CA GLY A 85 6.18 -1.62 7.20
C GLY A 85 6.55 -0.80 5.97
N THR A 86 5.76 -0.91 4.91
CA THR A 86 5.83 -0.15 3.65
C THR A 86 5.24 1.25 3.76
N PHE A 87 4.34 1.45 4.73
CA PHE A 87 3.66 2.72 5.02
C PHE A 87 2.75 3.21 3.88
N ASP A 88 2.06 2.26 3.26
CA ASP A 88 1.07 2.44 2.19
C ASP A 88 -0.32 1.95 2.61
N VAL A 89 -1.34 2.47 1.93
CA VAL A 89 -2.68 1.89 1.95
C VAL A 89 -2.75 0.98 0.74
N SER A 90 -3.10 -0.29 0.94
CA SER A 90 -3.19 -1.24 -0.17
C SER A 90 -4.37 -2.18 -0.02
N CYS A 91 -4.84 -2.68 -1.16
CA CYS A 91 -5.78 -3.78 -1.30
C CYS A 91 -5.24 -4.82 -2.29
N ILE A 92 -5.71 -6.06 -2.19
CA ILE A 92 -5.09 -7.19 -2.90
C ILE A 92 -6.18 -8.09 -3.48
N ILE A 93 -6.01 -8.54 -4.72
CA ILE A 93 -6.73 -9.69 -5.27
C ILE A 93 -5.78 -10.89 -5.38
N ILE A 94 -6.24 -12.06 -4.97
CA ILE A 94 -5.40 -13.26 -4.87
C ILE A 94 -5.95 -14.33 -5.81
N TYR A 95 -5.09 -14.94 -6.60
CA TYR A 95 -5.41 -16.06 -7.48
C TYR A 95 -5.05 -17.39 -6.82
N ASN A 96 -5.72 -18.47 -7.22
CA ASN A 96 -5.57 -19.78 -6.59
C ASN A 96 -4.40 -20.56 -7.24
N GLU A 97 -3.22 -19.94 -7.31
CA GLU A 97 -2.00 -20.51 -7.87
C GLU A 97 -0.83 -20.17 -6.94
N LEU A 98 -0.10 -21.20 -6.51
CA LEU A 98 1.08 -21.04 -5.64
C LEU A 98 2.26 -20.56 -6.47
N GLU A 99 3.02 -19.61 -5.92
CA GLU A 99 4.31 -19.19 -6.48
C GLU A 99 5.29 -18.90 -5.34
N ASP A 100 6.36 -19.68 -5.29
CA ASP A 100 7.39 -19.53 -4.27
C ASP A 100 8.21 -18.25 -4.49
N PHE A 101 8.37 -17.44 -3.44
CA PHE A 101 9.31 -16.33 -3.48
C PHE A 101 10.77 -16.86 -3.54
N PRO A 102 11.60 -16.41 -4.49
CA PRO A 102 12.87 -17.07 -4.82
C PRO A 102 14.00 -16.87 -3.78
N ASP A 103 13.88 -15.91 -2.86
CA ASP A 103 14.93 -15.57 -1.89
C ASP A 103 14.50 -15.91 -0.45
N ASP A 104 15.02 -17.04 0.05
CA ASP A 104 14.75 -17.56 1.38
C ASP A 104 15.25 -16.67 2.53
N SER A 105 16.16 -15.73 2.26
CA SER A 105 16.68 -14.83 3.29
C SER A 105 15.70 -13.70 3.62
N LYS A 106 14.74 -13.42 2.72
CA LYS A 106 13.73 -12.38 2.82
C LYS A 106 12.46 -12.93 3.43
N VAL A 107 12.47 -13.08 4.75
CA VAL A 107 11.38 -13.73 5.50
C VAL A 107 10.03 -13.03 5.36
N ILE A 108 10.02 -11.69 5.23
CA ILE A 108 8.79 -10.91 5.11
C ILE A 108 8.21 -11.09 3.71
N GLU A 109 9.02 -10.87 2.68
CA GLU A 109 8.59 -11.02 1.29
C GLU A 109 8.17 -12.47 0.99
N ARG A 110 8.90 -13.48 1.48
CA ARG A 110 8.48 -14.88 1.33
C ARG A 110 7.15 -15.18 2.00
N ALA A 111 6.82 -14.50 3.11
CA ALA A 111 5.53 -14.66 3.77
C ALA A 111 4.40 -13.85 3.11
N ALA A 112 4.74 -12.84 2.31
CA ALA A 112 3.79 -11.98 1.60
C ALA A 112 3.49 -12.46 0.18
N PHE A 113 4.47 -13.08 -0.47
CA PHE A 113 4.46 -13.49 -1.88
C PHE A 113 4.60 -15.01 -2.01
N ASP A 114 3.55 -15.77 -1.63
CA ASP A 114 3.51 -17.23 -1.72
C ASP A 114 2.41 -17.77 -2.68
N GLU A 115 1.58 -16.87 -3.22
CA GLU A 115 0.54 -17.15 -4.19
C GLU A 115 0.47 -15.99 -5.19
N HIS A 116 0.04 -16.27 -6.43
CA HIS A 116 -0.25 -15.24 -7.43
C HIS A 116 -1.21 -14.19 -6.85
N MET A 117 -0.82 -12.93 -6.93
CA MET A 117 -1.67 -11.82 -6.50
C MET A 117 -1.44 -10.57 -7.35
N ILE A 118 -2.36 -9.62 -7.25
CA ILE A 118 -2.13 -8.26 -7.71
C ILE A 118 -2.44 -7.36 -6.53
N GLU A 119 -1.43 -6.61 -6.10
CA GLU A 119 -1.55 -5.56 -5.10
C GLU A 119 -1.81 -4.23 -5.79
N PHE A 120 -2.70 -3.45 -5.20
CA PHE A 120 -3.03 -2.09 -5.59
C PHE A 120 -2.86 -1.23 -4.35
N GLY A 121 -2.05 -0.19 -4.44
CA GLY A 121 -1.78 0.62 -3.26
C GLY A 121 -1.48 2.07 -3.54
N PHE A 122 -1.24 2.78 -2.45
CA PHE A 122 -0.97 4.19 -2.42
C PHE A 122 0.05 4.52 -1.33
N TRP A 123 1.07 5.29 -1.70
CA TRP A 123 1.99 5.91 -0.74
C TRP A 123 2.09 7.42 -0.95
N LEU A 124 2.67 8.10 0.04
CA LEU A 124 2.83 9.56 0.04
C LEU A 124 4.01 10.06 -0.82
N GLY A 125 4.91 9.16 -1.20
CA GLY A 125 6.11 9.43 -1.97
C GLY A 125 7.37 9.06 -1.19
N ASP A 126 8.51 9.15 -1.85
CA ASP A 126 9.83 8.95 -1.29
C ASP A 126 10.87 9.90 -1.93
N ASP A 127 12.16 9.65 -1.68
CA ASP A 127 13.27 10.46 -2.22
C ASP A 127 13.38 10.40 -3.75
N THR A 128 12.68 9.47 -4.42
CA THR A 128 12.69 9.28 -5.88
C THR A 128 11.39 9.70 -6.55
N ILE A 129 10.25 9.44 -5.91
CA ILE A 129 8.90 9.81 -6.35
C ILE A 129 8.33 10.75 -5.30
N GLU A 130 8.49 12.06 -5.51
CA GLU A 130 8.16 13.07 -4.50
C GLU A 130 6.65 13.28 -4.30
N ASN A 131 5.82 12.83 -5.25
CA ASN A 131 4.37 13.03 -5.21
C ASN A 131 3.66 11.80 -4.62
N PRO A 132 2.50 12.00 -3.97
CA PRO A 132 1.60 10.89 -3.64
C PRO A 132 1.28 10.06 -4.88
N CYS A 133 1.38 8.74 -4.77
CA CYS A 133 1.41 7.87 -5.93
C CYS A 133 0.54 6.63 -5.68
N PHE A 134 -0.32 6.32 -6.64
CA PHE A 134 -0.96 5.01 -6.72
C PHE A 134 -0.10 4.06 -7.53
N PHE A 135 -0.07 2.80 -7.12
CA PHE A 135 0.67 1.76 -7.80
C PHE A 135 -0.16 0.50 -8.04
N THR A 136 0.31 -0.35 -8.94
CA THR A 136 -0.20 -1.71 -9.13
C THR A 136 0.95 -2.66 -9.36
N LEU A 137 1.03 -3.69 -8.52
CA LEU A 137 2.12 -4.64 -8.41
C LEU A 137 1.60 -6.07 -8.61
N PRO A 138 1.74 -6.65 -9.81
CA PRO A 138 1.47 -8.06 -10.03
C PRO A 138 2.59 -8.93 -9.45
N TYR A 139 2.20 -10.05 -8.81
CA TYR A 139 3.08 -11.14 -8.43
C TYR A 139 2.62 -12.44 -9.12
N PRO A 140 3.52 -13.19 -9.80
CA PRO A 140 4.97 -13.03 -9.89
C PRO A 140 5.38 -11.70 -10.54
N PHE A 141 6.47 -11.11 -10.05
CA PHE A 141 6.91 -9.79 -10.50
C PHE A 141 7.17 -9.77 -11.99
N VAL A 142 6.88 -8.63 -12.62
CA VAL A 142 7.22 -8.42 -14.02
C VAL A 142 8.73 -8.47 -14.22
N ASP A 143 9.18 -9.41 -15.05
CA ASP A 143 10.59 -9.54 -15.43
C ASP A 143 10.78 -9.55 -16.96
N GLY A 144 11.84 -8.89 -17.41
CA GLY A 144 12.28 -8.90 -18.81
C GLY A 144 11.38 -8.19 -19.82
N VAL A 145 10.30 -7.54 -19.36
CA VAL A 145 9.35 -6.80 -20.22
C VAL A 145 8.89 -5.51 -19.56
N GLU A 146 8.60 -4.51 -20.38
CA GLU A 146 7.90 -3.29 -19.94
C GLU A 146 6.42 -3.45 -20.30
N LEU A 147 5.54 -3.35 -19.32
CA LEU A 147 4.12 -3.47 -19.58
C LEU A 147 3.56 -2.19 -20.21
N GLU A 148 2.67 -2.35 -21.17
CA GLU A 148 2.08 -1.25 -21.92
C GLU A 148 1.16 -0.39 -21.04
N VAL A 149 1.22 0.93 -21.27
CA VAL A 149 0.24 1.93 -20.82
C VAL A 149 -0.41 2.53 -22.06
N ASP A 150 -1.71 2.32 -22.23
CA ASP A 150 -2.49 2.76 -23.39
C ASP A 150 -3.49 3.88 -23.01
N ASP A 151 -4.44 4.17 -23.92
CA ASP A 151 -5.44 5.23 -23.75
C ASP A 151 -6.49 4.92 -22.67
N THR A 152 -6.52 3.71 -22.13
CA THR A 152 -7.40 3.35 -21.01
C THR A 152 -6.92 3.94 -19.68
N PHE A 153 -5.63 4.28 -19.57
CA PHE A 153 -5.05 4.88 -18.36
C PHE A 153 -5.28 6.40 -18.27
N PRO A 154 -5.28 6.97 -17.06
CA PRO A 154 -5.14 8.41 -16.85
C PRO A 154 -3.86 8.96 -17.46
N THR A 155 -3.91 10.22 -17.90
CA THR A 155 -2.73 10.91 -18.44
C THR A 155 -1.63 11.02 -17.39
N GLY A 156 -0.41 10.61 -17.74
CA GLY A 156 0.75 10.65 -16.85
C GLY A 156 0.98 9.34 -16.08
N SER A 157 0.16 8.31 -16.29
CA SER A 157 0.46 6.95 -15.84
C SER A 157 1.64 6.37 -16.62
N TYR A 158 2.44 5.52 -15.99
CA TYR A 158 3.57 4.83 -16.62
C TYR A 158 3.87 3.50 -15.92
N PHE A 159 4.64 2.63 -16.57
CA PHE A 159 5.17 1.43 -15.94
C PHE A 159 6.64 1.64 -15.55
N ASN A 160 7.00 1.36 -14.31
CA ASN A 160 8.36 1.45 -13.80
C ASN A 160 8.99 0.05 -13.74
N SER A 161 9.81 -0.26 -14.75
CA SER A 161 10.46 -1.57 -14.88
C SER A 161 11.42 -1.92 -13.73
N LYS A 162 11.91 -0.93 -12.96
CA LYS A 162 12.77 -1.21 -11.79
C LYS A 162 11.98 -1.65 -10.58
N MET A 163 10.76 -1.13 -10.44
CA MET A 163 9.83 -1.47 -9.35
C MET A 163 8.92 -2.64 -9.73
N ALA A 164 8.82 -2.94 -11.03
CA ALA A 164 7.86 -3.89 -11.60
C ALA A 164 6.40 -3.47 -11.39
N GLU A 165 6.15 -2.16 -11.40
CA GLU A 165 4.87 -1.54 -11.01
C GLU A 165 4.34 -0.59 -12.07
N TYR A 166 3.02 -0.53 -12.21
CA TYR A 166 2.36 0.65 -12.77
C TYR A 166 2.31 1.76 -11.73
N LEU A 167 2.50 3.01 -12.15
CA LEU A 167 2.50 4.18 -11.27
C LEU A 167 1.60 5.30 -11.82
N TYR A 168 0.91 5.99 -10.91
CA TYR A 168 0.13 7.19 -11.19
C TYR A 168 0.30 8.23 -10.07
N GLU A 169 1.08 9.27 -10.37
CA GLU A 169 1.40 10.36 -9.44
C GLU A 169 0.32 11.45 -9.42
N ILE A 170 -0.16 11.79 -8.22
CA ILE A 170 -1.10 12.90 -8.01
C ILE A 170 -0.31 14.16 -7.69
N LYS A 171 -0.30 15.09 -8.66
CA LYS A 171 0.46 16.36 -8.59
C LYS A 171 -0.37 17.53 -8.06
N SER A 172 -1.59 17.25 -7.59
CA SER A 172 -2.50 18.21 -6.99
C SER A 172 -2.65 17.95 -5.49
N GLU A 173 -3.26 18.90 -4.79
CA GLU A 173 -3.65 18.71 -3.39
C GLU A 173 -4.74 17.63 -3.26
N VAL A 174 -4.80 16.92 -2.13
CA VAL A 174 -5.78 15.84 -1.88
C VAL A 174 -7.23 16.28 -2.13
N SER A 175 -7.59 17.53 -1.83
CA SER A 175 -8.93 18.08 -2.07
C SER A 175 -9.31 18.24 -3.55
N GLN A 176 -8.33 18.13 -4.44
CA GLN A 176 -8.46 18.23 -5.89
C GLN A 176 -8.12 16.92 -6.59
N ALA A 177 -7.82 15.86 -5.83
CA ALA A 177 -7.57 14.54 -6.39
C ALA A 177 -8.88 13.98 -6.96
N ASP A 178 -8.79 13.42 -8.17
CA ASP A 178 -9.93 12.90 -8.90
C ASP A 178 -10.08 11.40 -8.61
N THR A 179 -11.13 11.05 -7.87
CA THR A 179 -11.44 9.65 -7.53
C THR A 179 -11.75 8.82 -8.76
N ASP A 180 -12.42 9.38 -9.77
CA ASP A 180 -12.81 8.63 -10.97
C ASP A 180 -11.57 8.31 -11.83
N GLU A 181 -10.65 9.27 -11.99
CA GLU A 181 -9.38 9.00 -12.67
C GLU A 181 -8.49 8.04 -11.86
N THR A 182 -8.52 8.09 -10.53
CA THR A 182 -7.79 7.13 -9.69
C THR A 182 -8.34 5.71 -9.86
N ILE A 183 -9.66 5.53 -9.83
CA ILE A 183 -10.31 4.24 -10.08
C ILE A 183 -10.00 3.78 -11.51
N ARG A 184 -10.01 4.68 -12.49
CA ARG A 184 -9.64 4.37 -13.89
C ARG A 184 -8.20 3.83 -13.99
N PHE A 185 -7.25 4.41 -13.25
CA PHE A 185 -5.88 3.86 -13.17
C PHE A 185 -5.90 2.42 -12.65
N LEU A 186 -6.54 2.19 -11.50
CA LEU A 186 -6.64 0.87 -10.86
C LEU A 186 -7.29 -0.19 -11.77
N GLU A 187 -8.35 0.19 -12.50
CA GLU A 187 -9.01 -0.70 -13.44
C GLU A 187 -8.15 -1.02 -14.67
N ALA A 188 -7.47 -0.03 -15.23
CA ALA A 188 -6.61 -0.19 -16.41
C ALA A 188 -5.38 -1.04 -16.08
N SER A 189 -4.69 -0.74 -14.97
CA SER A 189 -3.54 -1.49 -14.49
C SER A 189 -3.91 -2.92 -14.09
N CYS A 190 -5.09 -3.13 -13.48
CA CYS A 190 -5.60 -4.47 -13.16
C CYS A 190 -5.76 -5.32 -14.43
N LYS A 191 -6.39 -4.78 -15.48
CA LYS A 191 -6.60 -5.52 -16.74
C LYS A 191 -5.27 -5.92 -17.37
N LYS A 192 -4.31 -5.00 -17.49
CA LYS A 192 -2.98 -5.31 -18.03
C LYS A 192 -2.20 -6.31 -17.17
N SER A 193 -2.33 -6.21 -15.84
CA SER A 193 -1.72 -7.15 -14.91
C SER A 193 -2.30 -8.56 -15.05
N LEU A 194 -3.63 -8.70 -15.18
CA LEU A 194 -4.29 -9.98 -15.46
C LEU A 194 -3.84 -10.59 -16.80
N GLU A 195 -3.65 -9.75 -17.83
CA GLU A 195 -3.12 -10.19 -19.14
C GLU A 195 -1.68 -10.69 -19.04
N TYR A 196 -0.82 -9.97 -18.32
CA TYR A 196 0.57 -10.37 -18.08
C TYR A 196 0.66 -11.70 -17.33
N LEU A 197 -0.09 -11.82 -16.23
CA LEU A 197 -0.11 -13.01 -15.38
C LEU A 197 -0.83 -14.19 -16.02
N LYS A 198 -1.58 -13.97 -17.12
CA LYS A 198 -2.35 -14.99 -17.85
C LYS A 198 -3.31 -15.77 -16.94
N TRP A 199 -3.87 -15.11 -15.93
CA TRP A 199 -4.86 -15.73 -15.05
C TRP A 199 -6.08 -16.18 -15.86
N GLN A 200 -6.51 -17.42 -15.65
CA GLN A 200 -7.64 -18.01 -16.35
C GLN A 200 -8.94 -17.76 -15.58
N GLU A 201 -10.07 -17.83 -16.31
CA GLU A 201 -11.43 -17.74 -15.76
C GLU A 201 -11.75 -16.42 -15.03
N THR A 202 -11.08 -15.32 -15.35
CA THR A 202 -11.22 -14.01 -14.67
C THR A 202 -12.48 -13.23 -15.02
N GLN A 203 -13.28 -13.68 -16.00
CA GLN A 203 -14.46 -12.95 -16.50
C GLN A 203 -15.49 -12.67 -15.39
N HIS A 204 -15.65 -13.62 -14.46
CA HIS A 204 -16.61 -13.50 -13.37
C HIS A 204 -16.20 -12.46 -12.32
N PHE A 205 -14.94 -12.01 -12.29
CA PHE A 205 -14.46 -11.02 -11.32
C PHE A 205 -15.24 -9.71 -11.46
N PHE A 206 -15.61 -9.35 -12.68
CA PHE A 206 -16.25 -8.09 -13.03
C PHE A 206 -17.78 -8.21 -13.20
N GLU A 207 -18.37 -9.37 -12.91
CA GLU A 207 -19.81 -9.55 -13.05
C GLU A 207 -20.59 -8.81 -11.96
N GLU A 208 -21.46 -7.88 -12.37
CA GLU A 208 -22.37 -7.19 -11.46
C GLU A 208 -23.37 -8.15 -10.80
N LEU A 209 -23.76 -7.85 -9.54
CA LEU A 209 -24.85 -8.56 -8.86
C LEU A 209 -26.13 -8.39 -9.66
N LYS A 210 -26.82 -9.51 -9.92
CA LYS A 210 -28.14 -9.52 -10.55
C LYS A 210 -29.21 -9.05 -9.54
N MET A 211 -29.11 -7.79 -9.14
CA MET A 211 -29.99 -7.11 -8.20
C MET A 211 -30.63 -5.92 -8.89
N ASP A 212 -31.87 -5.61 -8.53
CA ASP A 212 -32.51 -4.37 -8.96
C ASP A 212 -31.67 -3.18 -8.47
N LYS A 213 -31.53 -2.15 -9.31
CA LYS A 213 -30.86 -0.91 -8.90
C LYS A 213 -31.59 -0.35 -7.68
N ASN A 214 -30.83 -0.06 -6.62
CA ASN A 214 -31.38 0.65 -5.46
C ASN A 214 -32.10 1.90 -5.94
N LYS A 215 -33.33 2.10 -5.47
CA LYS A 215 -34.06 3.34 -5.72
C LYS A 215 -33.31 4.45 -4.98
N LYS A 216 -32.62 5.31 -5.73
CA LYS A 216 -32.04 6.55 -5.22
C LYS A 216 -33.15 7.49 -4.74
#